data_AF-X1R211-F1
#
_entry.id   AF-X1R211-F1
#
_cell.length_a   1.000
_cell.length_b   1.000
_cell.length_c   1.000
_cell.angle_alpha   90.00
_cell.angle_beta   90.00
_cell.angle_gamma   90.00
#
_symmetry.space_group_name_H-M   'P 1'
#
loop_
_entity.id
_entity.type
_entity.pdbx_description
1 polymer ?
#
loop_
_entity_poly.entity_id
_entity_poly.type
_entity_poly.pdbx_seq_one_letter_code
_entity_poly.pdbx_strand_id
1 'polypeptide(L)'
;YLQERFKDFVINFDNLANLTFDISQIAKEKRLASFSIKGVETRGGSSIFDSKYLSENHFAVSFTGSFNQFATFLNALERHRPVVFVDKLKITHSRRENSDHKVDMDLAVFVRKQQDSGHFLGVFFL
;
A
#
# COMPACT_ATOMS: atom_id res chain seq x y z
N TYR A 1 -9.72 -2.45 -23.22
CA TYR A 1 -9.52 -1.10 -22.63
C TYR A 1 -9.83 -1.01 -21.14
N LEU A 2 -11.10 -1.04 -20.67
CA LEU A 2 -11.39 -0.86 -19.24
C LEU A 2 -10.86 -2.01 -18.35
N GLN A 3 -10.98 -3.26 -18.82
CA GLN A 3 -10.47 -4.43 -18.09
C GLN A 3 -8.94 -4.49 -18.01
N GLU A 4 -8.23 -3.97 -19.02
CA GLU A 4 -6.77 -3.92 -19.01
C GLU A 4 -6.27 -2.88 -18.00
N ARG A 5 -6.91 -1.71 -17.97
CA ARG A 5 -6.61 -0.66 -16.99
C ARG A 5 -6.92 -1.08 -15.57
N PHE A 6 -7.84 -2.02 -15.34
CA PHE A 6 -8.18 -2.49 -14.00
C PHE A 6 -6.97 -3.12 -13.27
N LYS A 7 -6.08 -3.79 -14.02
CA LYS A 7 -4.84 -4.36 -13.46
C LYS A 7 -3.85 -3.29 -13.00
N ASP A 8 -3.96 -2.07 -13.53
CA ASP A 8 -3.13 -0.95 -13.10
C ASP A 8 -3.54 -0.42 -11.73
N PHE A 9 -4.74 -0.74 -11.23
CA PHE A 9 -5.26 -0.18 -9.97
C PHE A 9 -5.54 -1.25 -8.90
N VAL A 10 -5.72 -2.51 -9.31
CA VAL A 10 -6.16 -3.58 -8.41
C VAL A 10 -5.15 -4.71 -8.34
N ILE A 11 -4.76 -5.06 -7.11
CA ILE A 11 -3.89 -6.19 -6.82
C ILE A 11 -4.69 -7.39 -6.30
N ASN A 12 -4.23 -8.61 -6.56
CA ASN A 12 -4.77 -9.79 -5.88
C ASN A 12 -4.24 -9.83 -4.44
N PHE A 13 -5.05 -10.30 -3.50
CA PHE A 13 -4.67 -10.41 -2.08
C PHE A 13 -3.32 -11.14 -1.90
N ASP A 14 -3.11 -12.25 -2.62
CA ASP A 14 -1.91 -13.06 -2.53
C ASP A 14 -0.63 -12.34 -3.00
N ASN A 15 -0.77 -11.24 -3.74
CA ASN A 15 0.36 -10.44 -4.25
C ASN A 15 0.72 -9.25 -3.35
N LEU A 16 0.04 -9.04 -2.22
CA LEU A 16 0.34 -7.93 -1.29
C LEU A 16 1.76 -7.98 -0.72
N ALA A 17 2.28 -9.19 -0.50
CA ALA A 17 3.67 -9.37 -0.05
C ALA A 17 4.67 -8.87 -1.10
N ASN A 18 4.41 -9.13 -2.39
CA ASN A 18 5.25 -8.65 -3.49
C ASN A 18 5.23 -7.11 -3.56
N LEU A 19 4.06 -6.50 -3.39
CA LEU A 19 3.96 -5.04 -3.36
C LEU A 19 4.74 -4.42 -2.19
N THR A 20 4.68 -5.03 -1.01
CA THR A 20 5.46 -4.60 0.16
C THR A 20 6.97 -4.69 -0.12
N PHE A 21 7.38 -5.77 -0.79
CA PHE A 21 8.76 -5.97 -1.22
C PHE A 21 9.19 -4.92 -2.24
N ASP A 22 8.38 -4.65 -3.27
CA ASP A 22 8.67 -3.66 -4.31
C ASP A 22 8.82 -2.25 -3.71
N ILE A 23 7.90 -1.85 -2.82
CA ILE A 23 8.00 -0.56 -2.11
C ILE A 23 9.29 -0.48 -1.28
N SER A 24 9.68 -1.59 -0.63
CA SER A 24 10.93 -1.67 0.13
C SER A 24 12.17 -1.54 -0.79
N GLN A 25 12.12 -2.11 -1.99
CA GLN A 25 13.18 -1.93 -2.99
C GLN A 25 13.28 -0.48 -3.46
N ILE A 26 12.15 0.17 -3.78
CA ILE A 26 12.12 1.59 -4.14
C ILE A 26 12.75 2.43 -3.02
N ALA A 27 12.38 2.18 -1.75
CA ALA A 27 12.95 2.89 -0.61
C ALA A 27 14.47 2.71 -0.49
N LYS A 28 14.97 1.49 -0.72
CA LYS A 28 16.40 1.19 -0.75
C LYS A 28 17.12 1.93 -1.87
N GLU A 29 16.55 1.96 -3.07
CA GLU A 29 17.09 2.69 -4.22
C GLU A 29 17.17 4.21 -3.97
N LYS A 30 16.15 4.77 -3.28
CA LYS A 30 16.14 6.19 -2.88
C LYS A 30 16.95 6.47 -1.61
N ARG A 31 17.59 5.44 -1.04
CA ARG A 31 18.47 5.52 0.14
C ARG A 31 17.77 6.15 1.35
N LEU A 32 16.51 5.76 1.60
CA LEU A 32 15.76 6.23 2.76
C LEU A 32 16.30 5.60 4.04
N ALA A 33 16.63 6.44 5.02
CA ALA A 33 17.13 5.96 6.31
C ALA A 33 15.96 5.49 7.19
N SER A 34 16.20 4.48 8.03
CA SER A 34 15.22 3.97 8.99
C SER A 34 13.86 3.62 8.37
N PHE A 35 13.87 3.16 7.11
CA PHE A 35 12.64 2.81 6.40
C PHE A 35 11.92 1.64 7.08
N SER A 36 10.60 1.78 7.24
CA SER A 36 9.72 0.74 7.72
C SER A 36 8.39 0.80 6.97
N ILE A 37 7.87 -0.37 6.62
CA ILE A 37 6.53 -0.57 6.07
C ILE A 37 5.82 -1.66 6.87
N LYS A 38 4.56 -1.42 7.22
CA LYS A 38 3.71 -2.38 7.94
C LYS A 38 2.30 -2.36 7.37
N GLY A 39 1.73 -3.54 7.11
CA GLY A 39 0.31 -3.65 6.82
C GLY A 39 -0.51 -3.19 8.03
N VAL A 40 -1.51 -2.35 7.78
CA VAL A 40 -2.46 -1.94 8.81
C VAL A 40 -3.66 -2.85 8.66
N GLU A 41 -3.84 -3.77 9.61
CA GLU A 41 -5.08 -4.52 9.73
C GLU A 41 -6.20 -3.54 10.03
N THR A 42 -6.95 -3.14 9.00
CA THR A 42 -8.23 -2.47 9.20
C THR A 42 -9.19 -3.47 9.81
N ARG A 43 -9.21 -3.54 11.16
CA ARG A 43 -10.27 -4.20 11.93
C ARG A 43 -11.58 -3.48 11.60
N GLY A 44 -12.30 -4.01 10.62
CA GLY A 44 -13.37 -3.30 9.93
C GLY A 44 -12.78 -2.53 8.77
N GLY A 45 -12.87 -3.11 7.58
CA GLY A 45 -12.52 -2.42 6.34
C GLY A 45 -13.14 -1.03 6.37
N SER A 46 -12.29 -0.01 6.18
CA SER A 46 -12.73 1.34 5.87
C SER A 46 -13.83 1.22 4.81
N SER A 47 -15.08 1.44 5.22
CA SER A 47 -16.27 1.15 4.42
C SER A 47 -16.52 2.25 3.38
N ILE A 48 -15.46 2.77 2.75
CA ILE A 48 -15.61 3.72 1.66
C ILE A 48 -16.23 3.02 0.45
N PHE A 49 -15.96 1.72 0.28
CA PHE A 49 -16.59 0.88 -0.74
C PHE A 49 -17.18 -0.39 -0.12
N ASP A 50 -18.50 -0.42 0.03
CA ASP A 50 -19.26 -1.68 0.21
C ASP A 50 -19.29 -2.47 -1.11
N SER A 51 -18.10 -2.81 -1.61
CA SER A 51 -17.92 -3.53 -2.86
C SER A 51 -17.84 -5.02 -2.60
N LYS A 52 -18.64 -5.80 -3.32
CA LYS A 52 -18.61 -7.26 -3.28
C LYS A 52 -17.26 -7.85 -3.72
N TYR A 53 -16.48 -7.11 -4.52
CA TYR A 53 -15.30 -7.64 -5.20
C TYR A 53 -13.99 -6.95 -4.83
N LEU A 54 -14.06 -5.77 -4.21
CA LEU A 54 -12.89 -4.97 -3.85
C LEU A 54 -12.89 -4.64 -2.37
N SER A 55 -11.71 -4.63 -1.80
CA SER A 55 -11.39 -4.05 -0.50
C SER A 55 -10.25 -3.05 -0.67
N GLU A 56 -10.09 -2.19 0.31
CA GLU A 56 -8.93 -1.33 0.45
C GLU A 56 -7.99 -1.97 1.49
N ASN A 57 -6.69 -1.97 1.22
CA ASN A 57 -5.68 -2.36 2.19
C ASN A 57 -4.73 -1.19 2.43
N HIS A 58 -4.34 -1.01 3.69
CA HIS A 58 -3.50 0.11 4.10
C HIS A 58 -2.10 -0.34 4.53
N PHE A 59 -1.11 0.51 4.27
CA PHE A 59 0.26 0.35 4.73
C PHE A 59 0.72 1.61 5.44
N ALA A 60 1.19 1.46 6.66
CA ALA A 60 1.91 2.50 7.37
C ALA A 60 3.38 2.45 6.94
N VAL A 61 3.85 3.55 6.33
CA VAL A 61 5.24 3.73 5.93
C VAL A 61 5.88 4.83 6.76
N SER A 62 7.11 4.62 7.21
CA SER A 62 7.88 5.65 7.90
C SER A 62 9.36 5.60 7.50
N PHE A 63 10.00 6.76 7.45
CA PHE A 63 11.44 6.86 7.18
C PHE A 63 11.99 8.22 7.64
N THR A 64 13.31 8.36 7.54
CA THR A 64 14.04 9.61 7.75
C THR A 64 14.80 9.96 6.47
N GLY A 65 14.75 11.22 6.05
CA GLY A 65 15.51 11.69 4.91
C GLY A 65 15.31 13.18 4.60
N SER A 66 16.06 13.66 3.62
CA SER A 66 15.88 15.00 3.06
C SER A 66 14.55 15.13 2.31
N PHE A 67 14.10 16.38 2.11
CA PHE A 67 12.92 16.66 1.28
C PHE A 67 13.05 16.08 -0.14
N ASN A 68 14.24 16.15 -0.75
CA ASN A 68 14.47 15.59 -2.08
C ASN A 68 14.32 14.06 -2.11
N GLN A 69 14.80 13.37 -1.07
CA GLN A 69 14.61 11.92 -0.95
C GLN A 69 13.13 11.56 -0.79
N PHE A 70 12.39 12.32 0.02
CA PHE A 70 10.93 12.18 0.12
C PHE A 70 10.25 12.38 -1.24
N ALA A 71 10.53 13.47 -1.96
CA ALA A 71 9.88 13.78 -3.23
C ALA A 71 10.18 12.73 -4.30
N THR A 72 11.42 12.24 -4.37
CA THR A 72 11.80 11.18 -5.32
C THR A 72 11.19 9.82 -4.98
N PHE A 73 10.96 9.53 -3.70
CA PHE A 73 10.23 8.35 -3.25
C PHE A 73 8.74 8.45 -3.60
N LEU A 74 8.10 9.58 -3.28
CA LEU A 74 6.70 9.85 -3.61
C LEU A 74 6.45 9.70 -5.13
N ASN A 75 7.28 10.33 -5.95
CA ASN A 75 7.20 10.23 -7.41
C ASN A 75 7.34 8.78 -7.92
N ALA A 76 8.14 7.95 -7.24
CA ALA A 76 8.30 6.55 -7.63
C ALA A 76 7.07 5.72 -7.24
N LEU A 77 6.47 5.97 -6.07
CA LEU A 77 5.22 5.33 -5.65
C LEU A 77 4.07 5.63 -6.62
N GLU A 78 3.88 6.89 -7.01
CA GLU A 78 2.80 7.30 -7.92
C GLU A 78 2.94 6.70 -9.34
N ARG A 79 4.17 6.40 -9.74
CA ARG A 79 4.48 5.75 -11.03
C ARG A 79 4.47 4.23 -10.97
N HIS A 80 4.37 3.64 -9.78
CA HIS A 80 4.32 2.19 -9.61
C HIS A 80 3.00 1.60 -10.18
N ARG A 81 3.06 0.33 -10.56
CA ARG A 81 1.91 -0.44 -11.07
C ARG A 81 1.88 -1.77 -10.32
N PRO A 82 0.83 -2.07 -9.53
CA PRO A 82 -0.43 -1.32 -9.42
C PRO A 82 -0.26 0.04 -8.71
N VAL A 83 -1.18 0.97 -8.98
CA VAL A 83 -1.21 2.32 -8.41
C VAL A 83 -1.34 2.22 -6.90
N VAL A 84 -0.45 2.94 -6.21
CA VAL A 84 -0.47 3.12 -4.75
C VAL A 84 -0.94 4.54 -4.48
N PHE A 85 -1.96 4.67 -3.63
CA PHE A 85 -2.50 5.96 -3.22
C PHE A 85 -1.84 6.40 -1.93
N VAL A 86 -1.54 7.70 -1.81
CA VAL A 86 -1.11 8.29 -0.54
C VAL A 86 -2.35 8.92 0.11
N ASP A 87 -2.88 8.26 1.14
CA ASP A 87 -4.06 8.73 1.86
C ASP A 87 -3.68 9.84 2.86
N LYS A 88 -2.60 9.63 3.63
CA LYS A 88 -2.09 10.62 4.58
C LYS A 88 -0.59 10.76 4.48
N LEU A 89 -0.12 11.98 4.71
CA LEU A 89 1.29 12.33 4.78
C LEU A 89 1.53 13.26 5.95
N LYS A 90 2.57 12.96 6.73
CA LYS A 90 3.07 13.84 7.78
C LYS A 90 4.59 13.95 7.67
N ILE A 91 5.08 15.19 7.62
CA ILE A 91 6.51 15.51 7.68
C ILE A 91 6.77 16.22 9.01
N THR A 92 7.68 15.67 9.80
CA THR A 92 8.12 16.27 11.07
C THR A 92 9.52 16.82 10.88
N HIS A 93 9.63 18.15 10.91
CA HIS A 93 10.91 18.84 10.82
C HIS A 93 11.79 18.51 12.02
N SER A 94 13.04 18.23 11.75
CA SER A 94 14.07 18.12 12.78
C SER A 94 14.45 19.50 13.31
N ARG A 95 14.66 19.62 14.63
CA ARG A 95 14.99 20.90 15.28
C ARG A 95 16.41 21.42 15.00
N ARG A 96 17.28 20.62 14.37
CA ARG A 96 18.64 21.03 13.99
C ARG A 96 18.63 21.45 12.53
N GLU A 97 19.28 22.56 12.21
CA GLU A 97 19.55 22.93 10.81
C GLU A 97 20.29 21.78 10.12
N ASN A 98 19.86 21.46 8.90
CA ASN A 98 20.45 20.42 8.04
C ASN A 98 20.34 18.97 8.53
N SER A 99 19.44 18.65 9.46
CA SER A 99 19.11 17.24 9.74
C SER A 99 17.92 16.74 8.93
N ASP A 100 17.96 15.44 8.65
CA ASP A 100 16.89 14.74 7.94
C ASP A 100 15.54 14.83 8.67
N HIS A 101 14.46 14.85 7.91
CA HIS A 101 13.10 14.94 8.42
C HIS A 101 12.51 13.55 8.61
N LYS A 102 11.68 13.39 9.64
CA LYS A 102 10.88 12.18 9.80
C LYS A 102 9.64 12.30 8.92
N VAL A 103 9.41 11.30 8.08
CA VAL A 103 8.23 11.21 7.23
C VAL A 103 7.43 9.98 7.64
N ASP A 104 6.12 10.18 7.84
CA ASP A 104 5.15 9.13 8.09
C ASP A 104 4.06 9.22 7.01
N MET A 105 3.72 8.09 6.39
CA MET A 105 2.75 7.99 5.29
C MET A 105 1.76 6.85 5.55
N ASP A 106 0.51 7.07 5.17
CA ASP A 106 -0.53 6.05 5.05
C ASP A 106 -0.78 5.80 3.57
N LEU A 107 -0.47 4.60 3.10
CA LEU A 107 -0.63 4.20 1.71
C LEU A 107 -1.86 3.30 1.59
N ALA A 108 -2.68 3.53 0.58
CA ALA A 108 -3.85 2.73 0.27
C ALA A 108 -3.71 2.04 -1.08
N VAL A 109 -4.22 0.81 -1.17
CA VAL A 109 -4.26 0.03 -2.42
C VAL A 109 -5.60 -0.70 -2.54
N PHE A 110 -6.11 -0.82 -3.76
CA PHE A 110 -7.29 -1.65 -4.00
C PHE A 110 -6.90 -3.10 -4.20
N VAL A 111 -7.56 -3.97 -3.46
CA VAL A 111 -7.31 -5.40 -3.44
C VAL A 111 -8.57 -6.13 -3.87
N ARG A 112 -8.42 -7.12 -4.74
CA ARG A 112 -9.50 -8.05 -5.05
C ARG A 112 -9.75 -8.93 -3.83
N LYS A 113 -10.99 -8.92 -3.31
CA LYS A 113 -11.41 -9.84 -2.26
C LYS A 113 -11.30 -11.28 -2.79
N GLN A 114 -10.77 -12.20 -2.00
CA GLN A 114 -10.96 -13.62 -2.27
C GLN A 114 -12.47 -13.87 -2.25
N GLN A 115 -13.04 -14.32 -3.36
CA GLN A 115 -14.40 -14.81 -3.34
C GLN A 115 -14.34 -16.13 -2.59
N ASP A 116 -15.03 -16.24 -1.46
CA ASP A 116 -15.36 -17.54 -0.89
C ASP A 116 -16.06 -18.33 -2.00
N SER A 117 -15.34 -19.26 -2.61
CA SER A 117 -15.97 -20.34 -3.36
C SER A 117 -16.82 -21.07 -2.33
N GLY A 118 -18.11 -20.72 -2.29
CA GLY A 118 -19.08 -21.38 -1.42
C GLY A 118 -18.89 -22.88 -1.57
N HIS A 119 -18.36 -23.48 -0.51
CA HIS A 119 -18.26 -24.92 -0.40
C HIS A 119 -19.70 -25.40 -0.35
N PHE A 120 -20.27 -25.79 -1.49
CA PHE A 120 -21.43 -26.66 -1.52
C PHE A 120 -20.99 -27.92 -0.79
N LEU A 121 -21.25 -27.97 0.52
CA LEU A 121 -21.39 -29.22 1.24
C LEU A 121 -22.55 -29.95 0.56
N GLY A 122 -22.18 -30.74 -0.46
CA GLY A 122 -23.02 -31.79 -0.98
C GLY A 122 -23.41 -32.65 0.21
N VAL A 123 -24.67 -32.53 0.60
CA VAL A 123 -25.32 -33.42 1.55
C VAL A 123 -25.25 -34.81 0.92
N PHE A 124 -24.34 -35.65 1.39
CA PHE A 124 -24.44 -37.09 1.17
C PHE A 124 -25.37 -37.63 2.26
N PHE A 125 -26.63 -37.84 1.89
CA PHE A 125 -27.45 -38.85 2.53
C PHE A 125 -27.04 -40.20 1.97
N LEU A 126 -26.42 -41.04 2.81
CA LEU A 126 -26.51 -42.49 2.76
C LEU A 126 -26.54 -43.01 4.20
#